data_AF-X1SS36-F1
#
_entry.id   AF-X1SS36-F1
#
_cell.length_a   1.000
_cell.length_b   1.000
_cell.length_c   1.000
_cell.angle_alpha   90.00
_cell.angle_beta   90.00
_cell.angle_gamma   90.00
#
_symmetry.space_group_name_H-M   'P 1'
#
loop_
_entity.id
_entity.type
_entity.pdbx_description
1 polymer ?
#
loop_
_entity_poly.entity_id
_entity_poly.type
_entity_poly.pdbx_seq_one_letter_code
_entity_poly.pdbx_strand_id
1 'polypeptide(L)'
;MIIKEGLCIGCGNCVLICPTNAIKMIQNKAIINDDLCVECNVCYRNAKCPVKAIRPKRLKWPRLVRNPFSDVVSIHKLTGVP
;
A
#
# COMPACT_ATOMS: atom_id res chain seq x y z
N MET A 1 -1.04 3.66 -2.53
CA MET A 1 0.23 3.69 -1.73
C MET A 1 1.39 4.24 -2.57
N ILE A 2 2.49 4.73 -1.98
CA ILE A 2 3.70 5.17 -2.72
C ILE A 2 4.95 4.53 -2.10
N ILE A 3 5.91 4.14 -2.94
CA ILE A 3 7.25 3.72 -2.53
C ILE A 3 8.24 4.80 -2.97
N LYS A 4 8.97 5.38 -2.01
CA LYS A 4 10.02 6.36 -2.31
C LYS A 4 11.21 5.64 -2.93
N GLU A 5 11.39 5.80 -4.23
CA GLU A 5 12.43 5.11 -5.00
C GLU A 5 13.85 5.35 -4.48
N GLY A 6 14.17 6.61 -4.12
CA GLY A 6 15.47 6.98 -3.55
C GLY A 6 15.79 6.33 -2.20
N LEU A 7 14.77 5.86 -1.47
CA LEU A 7 14.96 5.11 -0.21
C LEU A 7 14.89 3.60 -0.42
N CYS A 8 14.21 3.12 -1.48
CA CYS A 8 13.98 1.70 -1.68
C CYS A 8 15.27 0.95 -1.99
N ILE A 9 15.64 -0.02 -1.16
CA ILE A 9 16.83 -0.87 -1.36
C ILE A 9 16.50 -2.23 -2.02
N GLY A 10 15.27 -2.40 -2.50
CA GLY A 10 14.87 -3.62 -3.22
C GLY A 10 14.67 -4.89 -2.38
N CYS A 11 14.47 -4.78 -1.06
CA CYS A 11 14.33 -5.94 -0.16
C CYS A 11 13.16 -6.90 -0.45
N GLY A 12 12.19 -6.53 -1.29
CA GLY A 12 11.10 -7.44 -1.71
C GLY A 12 9.99 -7.72 -0.69
N ASN A 13 10.15 -7.43 0.60
CA ASN A 13 9.13 -7.78 1.62
C ASN A 13 7.71 -7.26 1.33
N CYS A 14 7.60 -6.09 0.71
CA CYS A 14 6.31 -5.52 0.35
C CYS A 14 5.59 -6.26 -0.78
N VAL A 15 6.33 -6.95 -1.65
CA VAL A 15 5.77 -7.82 -2.69
C VAL A 15 5.12 -9.04 -2.05
N LEU A 16 5.83 -9.68 -1.10
CA LEU A 16 5.36 -10.90 -0.42
C LEU A 16 4.05 -10.71 0.35
N ILE A 17 3.83 -9.53 0.94
CA ILE A 17 2.65 -9.27 1.76
C ILE A 17 1.48 -8.63 1.00
N CYS A 18 1.63 -8.32 -0.29
CA CYS A 18 0.59 -7.63 -1.04
C CYS A 18 -0.51 -8.63 -1.47
N PRO A 19 -1.73 -8.57 -0.91
CA PRO A 19 -2.76 -9.59 -1.18
C PRO A 19 -3.29 -9.53 -2.62
N THR A 20 -3.16 -8.39 -3.30
CA THR A 20 -3.64 -8.19 -4.68
C THR A 20 -2.53 -8.22 -5.72
N ASN A 21 -1.31 -8.62 -5.34
CA ASN A 21 -0.13 -8.61 -6.23
C ASN A 21 0.11 -7.27 -6.93
N ALA A 22 -0.28 -6.16 -6.28
CA ALA A 22 -0.14 -4.82 -6.82
C ALA A 22 1.31 -4.31 -6.83
N ILE A 23 2.25 -4.99 -6.16
CA ILE A 23 3.63 -4.53 -6.04
C ILE A 23 4.55 -5.49 -6.80
N LYS A 24 5.43 -4.95 -7.65
CA LYS A 24 6.42 -5.72 -8.41
C LYS A 24 7.82 -5.14 -8.24
N MET A 25 8.83 -5.98 -8.42
CA MET A 25 10.23 -5.55 -8.50
C MET A 25 10.61 -5.27 -9.94
N ILE A 26 11.08 -4.05 -10.21
CA ILE A 26 11.59 -3.61 -11.51
C ILE A 26 12.90 -2.88 -11.25
N GLN A 27 13.99 -3.28 -11.90
CA GLN A 27 15.32 -2.66 -11.75
C GLN A 27 15.74 -2.48 -10.27
N ASN A 28 15.56 -3.53 -9.45
CA ASN A 28 15.84 -3.51 -8.02
C ASN A 28 15.04 -2.51 -7.18
N LYS A 29 13.94 -1.96 -7.72
CA LYS A 29 13.00 -1.08 -7.02
C LYS A 29 11.61 -1.69 -6.99
N ALA A 30 10.91 -1.49 -5.88
CA ALA A 30 9.53 -1.91 -5.76
C ALA A 30 8.61 -0.81 -6.35
N ILE A 31 7.75 -1.21 -7.28
CA ILE A 31 6.80 -0.33 -7.98
C ILE A 31 5.38 -0.82 -7.69
N ILE A 32 4.47 0.11 -7.42
CA ILE A 32 3.06 -0.18 -7.13
C ILE A 32 2.22 0.09 -8.39
N ASN A 33 1.44 -0.90 -8.80
CA ASN A 33 0.36 -0.76 -9.76
C ASN A 33 -0.88 -0.20 -9.04
N ASP A 34 -1.25 1.04 -9.37
CA ASP A 34 -2.37 1.74 -8.76
C ASP A 34 -3.74 1.18 -9.17
N ASP A 35 -3.85 0.41 -10.26
CA ASP A 35 -5.11 -0.22 -10.66
C ASP A 35 -5.43 -1.45 -9.80
N LEU A 36 -4.39 -2.18 -9.38
CA LEU A 36 -4.50 -3.35 -8.50
C LEU A 36 -4.47 -3.00 -7.01
N CYS A 37 -3.93 -1.82 -6.65
CA CYS A 37 -3.83 -1.41 -5.26
C CYS A 37 -5.22 -1.01 -4.72
N VAL A 38 -5.67 -1.76 -3.71
CA VAL A 38 -6.95 -1.53 -3.00
C VAL A 38 -6.80 -0.65 -1.76
N GLU A 39 -5.61 -0.07 -1.53
CA GLU A 39 -5.36 0.82 -0.39
C GLU A 39 -5.61 0.17 0.98
N CYS A 40 -5.33 -1.13 1.11
CA CYS A 40 -5.48 -1.92 2.34
C CYS A 40 -4.40 -1.66 3.42
N ASN A 41 -3.37 -0.87 3.10
CA ASN A 41 -2.26 -0.49 3.99
C ASN A 41 -1.42 -1.64 4.60
N VAL A 42 -1.67 -2.90 4.23
CA VAL A 42 -0.92 -4.06 4.75
C VAL A 42 0.57 -3.97 4.43
N CYS A 43 0.96 -3.51 3.24
CA CYS A 43 2.37 -3.32 2.88
C CYS A 43 3.05 -2.25 3.75
N TYR A 44 2.32 -1.23 4.20
CA TYR A 44 2.87 -0.22 5.09
C TYR A 44 3.04 -0.74 6.52
N ARG A 45 2.04 -1.45 7.03
CA ARG A 45 2.04 -1.96 8.41
C ARG A 45 2.94 -3.19 8.60
N ASN A 46 2.90 -4.13 7.66
CA ASN A 46 3.39 -5.49 7.89
C ASN A 46 4.58 -5.89 7.03
N ALA A 47 4.95 -5.12 5.98
CA ALA A 47 6.10 -5.48 5.14
C ALA A 47 7.45 -5.37 5.85
N LYS A 48 7.53 -4.81 7.06
CA LYS A 48 8.80 -4.62 7.79
C LYS A 48 9.88 -4.00 6.88
N CYS A 49 9.55 -2.92 6.18
CA CYS A 49 10.48 -2.27 5.26
C CYS A 49 11.66 -1.67 6.06
N PRO A 50 12.90 -2.14 5.85
CA PRO A 50 14.05 -1.78 6.68
C PRO A 50 14.38 -0.28 6.60
N VAL A 51 14.05 0.34 5.47
CA VAL A 51 14.34 1.73 5.12
C VAL A 51 13.09 2.62 5.14
N LYS A 52 11.94 2.09 5.58
CA LYS A 52 10.66 2.83 5.70
C LYS A 52 10.29 3.64 4.44
N ALA A 53 10.53 3.06 3.26
CA ALA A 53 10.31 3.69 1.95
C ALA A 53 8.82 3.78 1.56
N ILE A 54 7.95 2.98 2.17
CA ILE A 54 6.51 2.91 1.87
C ILE A 54 5.76 4.02 2.62
N ARG A 55 4.90 4.77 1.93
CA ARG A 55 4.11 5.87 2.50
C ARG A 55 2.68 5.89 1.98
N PRO A 56 1.70 6.36 2.79
CA PRO A 56 0.34 6.59 2.31
C PRO A 56 0.30 7.69 1.24
N LYS A 57 -0.59 7.53 0.27
CA LYS A 57 -0.86 8.52 -0.79
C LYS A 57 -2.03 9.39 -0.34
N ARG A 58 -2.04 10.67 -0.69
CA ARG A 58 -3.27 11.49 -0.62
C ARG A 58 -4.21 11.02 -1.72
N LEU A 59 -5.27 10.32 -1.35
CA LEU A 59 -6.30 9.85 -2.30
C LEU A 59 -7.26 11.00 -2.64
N LYS A 60 -7.91 10.90 -3.81
CA LYS A 60 -9.01 11.79 -4.23
C LYS A 60 -10.27 10.96 -4.46
N TRP A 61 -11.43 11.59 -4.43
CA TRP A 61 -12.69 10.97 -4.86
C TRP A 61 -12.59 10.53 -6.34
N PRO A 62 -13.10 9.34 -6.73
CA PRO A 62 -13.78 8.32 -5.93
C PRO A 62 -12.84 7.29 -5.28
N ARG A 63 -11.53 7.32 -5.57
CA ARG A 63 -10.55 6.33 -5.08
C ARG A 63 -10.48 6.24 -3.55
N LEU A 64 -10.81 7.33 -2.85
CA LEU A 64 -10.86 7.38 -1.38
C LEU A 64 -11.71 6.28 -0.75
N VAL A 65 -12.72 5.80 -1.47
CA VAL A 65 -13.67 4.76 -1.04
C VAL A 65 -12.98 3.41 -0.84
N ARG A 66 -11.88 3.13 -1.55
CA ARG A 66 -11.21 1.82 -1.49
C ARG A 66 -10.68 1.48 -0.11
N ASN A 67 -10.10 2.45 0.59
CA ASN A 67 -9.46 2.22 1.89
C ASN A 67 -10.48 1.74 2.95
N PRO A 68 -11.59 2.46 3.23
CA PRO A 68 -12.64 2.02 4.17
C PRO A 68 -13.17 0.60 3.96
N PHE A 69 -13.08 0.03 2.76
CA PHE A 69 -13.59 -1.31 2.45
C PHE A 69 -12.49 -2.37 2.30
N SER A 70 -11.22 -1.98 2.37
CA SER A 70 -10.09 -2.90 2.12
C SER A 70 -9.06 -2.91 3.24
N ASP A 71 -9.05 -1.90 4.10
CA ASP A 71 -8.15 -1.81 5.25
C ASP A 71 -8.91 -2.24 6.51
N VAL A 72 -8.46 -3.33 7.13
CA VAL A 72 -9.06 -3.91 8.35
C VAL A 72 -9.01 -3.04 9.61
N VAL A 73 -8.40 -1.85 9.50
CA VAL A 73 -8.29 -0.87 10.60
C VAL A 73 -9.06 0.42 10.27
N SER A 74 -9.52 0.59 9.03
CA SER A 74 -10.12 1.85 8.59
C SER A 74 -11.61 1.88 8.87
N ILE A 75 -12.01 2.75 9.80
CA ILE A 75 -13.42 2.91 10.14
C ILE A 75 -14.17 3.64 9.02
N HIS A 76 -15.24 3.01 8.51
CA HIS A 76 -16.15 3.65 7.58
C HIS A 76 -17.00 4.71 8.30
N LYS A 77 -16.67 5.99 8.07
CA LYS A 77 -17.20 7.15 8.83
C LYS A 77 -18.72 7.20 8.99
N LEU A 78 -19.49 6.70 8.01
CA LEU A 78 -20.95 6.75 8.06
C LEU A 78 -21.57 5.63 8.90
N THR A 79 -20.99 4.42 8.84
CA THR A 79 -21.57 3.22 9.49
C THR A 79 -20.87 2.87 10.80
N GLY A 80 -19.68 3.40 11.05
CA GLY A 80 -18.86 3.07 12.22
C GLY A 80 -18.26 1.67 12.18
N VAL A 81 -18.44 0.93 11.07
CA VAL A 81 -17.85 -0.41 10.89
C VAL A 81 -16.33 -0.25 10.68
N PRO A 82 -15.49 -0.92 11.49
CA PRO A 82 -14.03 -0.92 11.35
C PRO A 82 -13.52 -1.56 10.05
#